data_AF-A0A944L0P5-F1
#
_entry.id   AF-A0A944L0P5-F1
#
_cell.length_a   1.000
_cell.length_b   1.000
_cell.length_c   1.000
_cell.angle_alpha   90.00
_cell.angle_beta   90.00
_cell.angle_gamma   90.00
#
_symmetry.space_group_name_H-M   'P 1'
#
loop_
_entity.id
_entity.type
_entity.pdbx_description
1 polymer ?
#
loop_
_entity_poly.entity_id
_entity_poly.type
_entity_poly.pdbx_seq_one_letter_code
_entity_poly.pdbx_strand_id
1 'polypeptide(L)'
;MAEPIYYVDRSDIRGGRLAEVKNGMRDLAAFVEAREPQLIAYHFYIDESDSTMTVVAVHPDSASMELHMELGGPKFRAFGAFIRMRSIDVYGRPSQVVVDQLRQKAEMLGGGTVTLHTLQAGFSRLHPPRYGA
;
A
#
# COMPACT_ATOMS: atom_id res chain seq x y z
N MET A 1 -13.33 18.45 4.21
CA MET A 1 -12.34 17.41 4.53
C MET A 1 -12.32 16.45 3.36
N ALA A 2 -11.14 16.10 2.85
CA ALA A 2 -11.04 15.09 1.81
C ALA A 2 -11.45 13.71 2.35
N GLU A 3 -11.98 12.87 1.48
CA GLU A 3 -12.36 11.49 1.82
C GLU A 3 -11.09 10.63 1.91
N PRO A 4 -10.90 9.87 3.00
CA PRO A 4 -9.76 8.97 3.13
C PRO A 4 -9.73 7.92 2.01
N ILE A 5 -8.52 7.54 1.61
CA ILE A 5 -8.31 6.44 0.67
C ILE A 5 -7.76 5.23 1.44
N TYR A 6 -8.44 4.11 1.30
CA TYR A 6 -7.98 2.83 1.84
C TYR A 6 -7.33 2.05 0.72
N TYR A 7 -6.14 1.56 1.00
CA TYR A 7 -5.32 0.78 0.10
C TYR A 7 -5.12 -0.62 0.70
N VAL A 8 -5.40 -1.64 -0.09
CA VAL A 8 -5.04 -3.02 0.25
C VAL A 8 -4.32 -3.63 -0.92
N ASP A 9 -3.10 -4.14 -0.72
CA ASP A 9 -2.48 -5.05 -1.69
C ASP A 9 -2.32 -6.44 -1.10
N ARG A 10 -2.34 -7.44 -1.98
CA ARG A 10 -2.07 -8.82 -1.63
C ARG A 10 -1.10 -9.42 -2.61
N SER A 11 -0.12 -10.16 -2.10
CA SER A 11 0.92 -10.80 -2.88
C SER A 11 1.22 -12.20 -2.37
N ASP A 12 1.52 -13.11 -3.31
CA ASP A 12 2.14 -14.40 -3.03
C ASP A 12 3.59 -14.19 -2.58
N ILE A 13 3.99 -14.87 -1.52
CA ILE A 13 5.38 -15.01 -1.10
C ILE A 13 5.97 -16.18 -1.86
N ARG A 14 7.08 -15.94 -2.58
CA ARG A 14 7.78 -17.01 -3.31
C ARG A 14 8.40 -17.99 -2.32
N GLY A 15 8.46 -19.27 -2.72
CA GLY A 15 8.99 -20.35 -1.89
C GLY A 15 10.38 -20.02 -1.33
N GLY A 16 10.53 -20.22 -0.02
CA GLY A 16 11.79 -19.99 0.70
C GLY A 16 12.12 -18.51 0.99
N ARG A 17 11.26 -17.55 0.67
CA ARG A 17 11.52 -16.10 0.82
C ARG A 17 10.87 -15.43 2.03
N LEU A 18 10.29 -16.22 2.94
CA LEU A 18 9.53 -15.69 4.07
C LEU A 18 10.37 -14.78 4.97
N ALA A 19 11.64 -15.13 5.21
CA ALA A 19 12.54 -14.34 6.05
C ALA A 19 12.86 -12.99 5.41
N GLU A 20 13.19 -12.98 4.11
CA GLU A 20 13.47 -11.77 3.35
C GLU A 20 12.25 -10.85 3.28
N VAL A 21 11.04 -11.41 3.08
CA VAL A 21 9.80 -10.65 3.10
C VAL A 21 9.56 -10.02 4.48
N LYS A 22 9.69 -10.79 5.58
CA LYS A 22 9.54 -10.26 6.94
C LYS A 22 10.52 -9.13 7.25
N ASN A 23 11.77 -9.23 6.79
CA ASN A 23 12.76 -8.17 6.93
C ASN A 23 12.37 -6.93 6.09
N GLY A 24 12.07 -7.13 4.81
CA GLY A 24 11.65 -6.06 3.92
C GLY A 24 10.43 -5.30 4.42
N MET A 25 9.44 -5.99 5.00
CA MET A 25 8.25 -5.37 5.60
C MET A 25 8.63 -4.37 6.70
N ARG A 26 9.51 -4.77 7.63
CA ARG A 26 9.98 -3.89 8.71
C ARG A 26 10.75 -2.69 8.17
N ASP A 27 11.67 -2.94 7.25
CA ASP A 27 12.51 -1.89 6.66
C ASP A 27 11.67 -0.87 5.88
N LEU A 28 10.66 -1.34 5.15
CA LEU A 28 9.75 -0.48 4.39
C LEU A 28 8.83 0.32 5.31
N ALA A 29 8.27 -0.31 6.35
CA ALA A 29 7.44 0.40 7.34
C ALA A 29 8.22 1.54 8.01
N ALA A 30 9.44 1.26 8.50
CA ALA A 30 10.29 2.27 9.12
C ALA A 30 10.70 3.40 8.15
N PHE A 31 10.94 3.06 6.87
CA PHE A 31 11.27 4.04 5.83
C PHE A 31 10.11 5.01 5.56
N VAL A 32 8.88 4.48 5.46
CA VAL A 32 7.64 5.23 5.21
C VAL A 32 7.27 6.08 6.42
N GLU A 33 7.30 5.52 7.64
CA GLU A 33 7.01 6.26 8.88
C GLU A 33 7.88 7.52 9.02
N ALA A 34 9.16 7.44 8.66
CA ALA A 34 10.07 8.56 8.73
C ALA A 34 9.85 9.67 7.69
N ARG A 35 9.07 9.42 6.62
CA ARG A 35 8.98 10.30 5.43
C ARG A 35 7.56 10.70 5.06
N GLU A 36 6.56 9.95 5.51
CA GLU A 36 5.15 10.16 5.19
C GLU A 36 4.34 10.44 6.44
N PRO A 37 4.58 11.60 7.06
CA PRO A 37 4.00 11.89 8.35
C PRO A 37 2.46 11.93 8.28
N GLN A 38 1.86 12.31 7.14
CA GLN A 38 0.41 12.36 6.97
C GLN A 38 -0.30 11.00 6.81
N LEU A 39 0.44 9.89 6.63
CA LEU A 39 -0.14 8.56 6.48
C LEU A 39 -0.82 8.12 7.79
N ILE A 40 -2.09 7.68 7.71
CA ILE A 40 -2.89 7.36 8.91
C ILE A 40 -2.55 5.97 9.44
N ALA A 41 -2.36 5.00 8.55
CA ALA A 41 -1.98 3.64 8.91
C ALA A 41 -1.17 3.01 7.78
N TYR A 42 -0.20 2.16 8.14
CA TYR A 42 0.58 1.37 7.19
C TYR A 42 1.00 0.05 7.84
N HIS A 43 0.30 -1.02 7.51
CA HIS A 43 0.47 -2.32 8.14
C HIS A 43 0.76 -3.40 7.12
N PHE A 44 1.58 -4.36 7.53
CA PHE A 44 1.84 -5.57 6.78
C PHE A 44 1.38 -6.78 7.59
N TYR A 45 0.76 -7.73 6.91
CA TYR A 45 0.29 -8.99 7.48
C TYR A 45 0.80 -10.15 6.64
N ILE A 46 1.03 -11.30 7.27
CA ILE A 46 1.36 -12.55 6.60
C ILE A 46 0.33 -13.59 6.98
N ASP A 47 -0.21 -14.27 5.97
CA ASP A 47 -0.81 -15.59 6.13
C ASP A 47 0.27 -16.62 5.79
N GLU A 48 0.83 -17.29 6.80
CA GLU A 48 1.87 -18.30 6.58
C GLU A 48 1.33 -19.58 5.93
N SER A 49 0.03 -19.86 6.08
CA SER A 49 -0.60 -21.06 5.53
C SER A 49 -0.80 -20.97 4.02
N ASP A 50 -1.27 -19.82 3.53
CA ASP A 50 -1.40 -19.52 2.08
C ASP A 50 -0.11 -18.90 1.50
N SER A 51 0.91 -18.69 2.34
CA SER A 51 2.15 -17.98 1.96
C SER A 51 1.86 -16.63 1.28
N THR A 52 1.00 -15.82 1.88
CA THR A 52 0.66 -14.48 1.34
C THR A 52 1.06 -13.36 2.26
N MET A 53 1.42 -12.24 1.64
CA MET A 53 1.59 -10.94 2.29
C MET A 53 0.40 -10.05 1.94
N THR A 54 -0.08 -9.28 2.90
CA THR A 54 -1.09 -8.22 2.69
C THR A 54 -0.56 -6.91 3.22
N VAL A 55 -0.66 -5.83 2.44
CA VAL A 55 -0.42 -4.46 2.90
C VAL A 55 -1.76 -3.77 3.08
N VAL A 56 -1.95 -3.06 4.19
CA VAL A 56 -3.09 -2.17 4.42
C VAL A 56 -2.55 -0.78 4.71
N ALA A 57 -2.89 0.19 3.86
CA ALA A 57 -2.56 1.59 4.07
C ALA A 57 -3.83 2.45 4.12
N VAL A 58 -3.81 3.50 4.92
CA VAL A 58 -4.90 4.47 4.96
C VAL A 58 -4.33 5.87 4.79
N HIS A 59 -4.69 6.50 3.69
CA HIS A 59 -4.29 7.85 3.32
C HIS A 59 -5.39 8.84 3.68
N PRO A 60 -5.05 10.05 4.17
CA PRO A 60 -6.04 11.10 4.40
C PRO A 60 -6.68 11.61 3.10
N ASP A 61 -5.96 11.55 1.98
CA ASP A 61 -6.41 12.00 0.66
C ASP A 61 -5.54 11.41 -0.47
N SER A 62 -5.87 11.76 -1.72
CA SER A 62 -5.12 11.33 -2.90
C SER A 62 -3.69 11.89 -2.97
N ALA A 63 -3.42 13.08 -2.41
CA ALA A 63 -2.07 13.65 -2.46
C ALA A 63 -1.12 12.86 -1.55
N SER A 64 -1.60 12.39 -0.40
CA SER A 64 -0.85 11.44 0.43
C SER A 64 -0.53 10.14 -0.29
N MET A 65 -1.48 9.61 -1.06
CA MET A 65 -1.26 8.36 -1.79
C MET A 65 -0.27 8.55 -2.94
N GLU A 66 -0.31 9.70 -3.61
CA GLU A 66 0.65 10.04 -4.67
C GLU A 66 2.07 10.12 -4.12
N LEU A 67 2.27 10.84 -3.01
CA LEU A 67 3.55 10.89 -2.29
C LEU A 67 4.02 9.48 -1.88
N HIS A 68 3.11 8.63 -1.40
CA HIS A 68 3.43 7.25 -1.02
C HIS A 68 3.96 6.42 -2.19
N MET A 69 3.34 6.55 -3.36
CA MET A 69 3.76 5.83 -4.55
C MET A 69 5.12 6.33 -5.07
N GLU A 70 5.38 7.64 -4.97
CA GLU A 70 6.68 8.23 -5.32
C GLU A 70 7.82 7.75 -4.41
N LEU A 71 7.60 7.76 -3.09
CA LEU A 71 8.59 7.33 -2.10
C LEU A 71 8.80 5.81 -2.11
N GLY A 72 7.71 5.04 -2.23
CA GLY A 72 7.73 3.59 -2.15
C GLY A 72 8.25 2.89 -3.40
N GLY A 73 8.18 3.51 -4.58
CA GLY A 73 8.51 2.90 -5.88
C GLY A 73 9.85 2.12 -5.91
N PRO A 74 10.99 2.72 -5.52
CA PRO A 74 12.28 2.02 -5.47
C PRO A 74 12.31 0.86 -4.46
N LYS A 75 11.59 0.97 -3.34
CA LYS A 75 11.54 -0.07 -2.32
C LYS A 75 10.68 -1.26 -2.76
N PHE A 76 9.53 -1.01 -3.38
CA PHE A 76 8.68 -2.06 -3.93
C PHE A 76 9.40 -2.89 -5.00
N ARG A 77 10.27 -2.28 -5.82
CA ARG A 77 11.12 -3.02 -6.78
C ARG A 77 11.97 -4.10 -6.10
N ALA A 78 12.50 -3.83 -4.91
CA ALA A 78 13.32 -4.80 -4.18
C ALA A 78 12.52 -6.04 -3.75
N PHE A 79 11.20 -5.93 -3.59
CA PHE A 79 10.33 -7.07 -3.31
C PHE A 79 10.05 -7.96 -4.52
N GLY A 80 10.28 -7.49 -5.75
CA GLY A 80 9.93 -8.25 -6.97
C GLY A 80 10.60 -9.63 -7.07
N ALA A 81 11.74 -9.83 -6.42
CA ALA A 81 12.42 -11.11 -6.32
C ALA A 81 11.79 -12.08 -5.29
N PHE A 82 10.98 -11.56 -4.36
CA PHE A 82 10.46 -12.29 -3.21
C PHE A 82 8.96 -12.53 -3.28
N ILE A 83 8.22 -11.69 -3.99
CA ILE A 83 6.76 -11.77 -4.08
C ILE A 83 6.27 -11.82 -5.52
N ARG A 84 4.98 -12.14 -5.67
CA ARG A 84 4.19 -11.91 -6.89
C ARG A 84 2.86 -11.27 -6.49
N MET A 85 2.53 -10.12 -7.05
CA MET A 85 1.31 -9.42 -6.70
C MET A 85 0.06 -10.12 -7.26
N ARG A 86 -0.95 -10.30 -6.41
CA ARG A 86 -2.27 -10.83 -6.76
C ARG A 86 -3.23 -9.69 -7.09
N SER A 87 -3.37 -8.73 -6.17
CA SER A 87 -4.29 -7.62 -6.34
C SER A 87 -3.84 -6.37 -5.60
N ILE A 88 -4.36 -5.24 -6.07
CA ILE A 88 -4.46 -3.97 -5.39
C ILE A 88 -5.93 -3.56 -5.40
N ASP A 89 -6.49 -3.31 -4.23
CA ASP A 89 -7.83 -2.80 -4.03
C ASP A 89 -7.74 -1.42 -3.37
N VAL A 90 -8.33 -0.42 -4.03
CA VAL A 90 -8.37 0.96 -3.54
C VAL A 90 -9.81 1.36 -3.30
N TYR A 91 -10.11 1.84 -2.10
CA TYR A 91 -11.43 2.31 -1.70
C TYR A 91 -11.36 3.82 -1.48
N GLY A 92 -12.08 4.58 -2.32
CA GLY A 92 -12.02 6.03 -2.38
C GLY A 92 -11.79 6.53 -3.81
N ARG A 93 -11.40 7.80 -3.95
CA ARG A 93 -11.20 8.45 -5.25
C ARG A 93 -9.75 8.94 -5.43
N PRO A 94 -8.81 8.05 -5.83
CA PRO A 94 -7.45 8.47 -6.16
C PRO A 94 -7.43 9.30 -7.45
N SER A 95 -6.39 10.12 -7.62
CA SER A 95 -6.09 10.83 -8.86
C SER A 95 -5.75 9.84 -9.98
N GLN A 96 -5.90 10.27 -11.24
CA GLN A 96 -5.54 9.43 -12.39
C GLN A 96 -4.04 9.06 -12.36
N VAL A 97 -3.19 9.98 -11.89
CA VAL A 97 -1.74 9.75 -11.71
C VAL A 97 -1.49 8.56 -10.78
N VAL A 98 -2.15 8.54 -9.62
CA VAL A 98 -2.05 7.41 -8.68
C VAL A 98 -2.54 6.12 -9.32
N VAL A 99 -3.68 6.14 -10.02
CA VAL A 99 -4.21 4.94 -10.68
C VAL A 99 -3.21 4.34 -11.67
N ASP A 100 -2.52 5.17 -12.44
CA ASP A 100 -1.53 4.70 -13.42
C ASP A 100 -0.27 4.17 -12.74
N GLN A 101 0.19 4.81 -11.66
CA GLN A 101 1.30 4.30 -10.84
C GLN A 101 0.98 2.94 -10.19
N LEU A 102 -0.26 2.73 -9.75
CA LEU A 102 -0.71 1.45 -9.19
C LEU A 102 -0.70 0.34 -10.24
N ARG A 103 -1.17 0.62 -11.46
CA ARG A 103 -1.12 -0.33 -12.58
C ARG A 103 0.33 -0.70 -12.91
N GLN A 104 1.22 0.29 -12.96
CA GLN A 104 2.65 0.04 -13.17
C GLN A 104 3.25 -0.82 -12.05
N LYS A 105 2.90 -0.56 -10.78
CA LYS A 105 3.31 -1.41 -9.65
C LYS A 105 2.80 -2.85 -9.83
N ALA A 106 1.55 -3.02 -10.27
CA ALA A 106 0.93 -4.31 -10.60
C ALA A 106 1.71 -5.09 -11.66
N GLU A 107 1.99 -4.47 -12.79
CA GLU A 107 2.77 -5.08 -13.87
C GLU A 107 4.17 -5.49 -13.38
N MET A 108 4.86 -4.55 -12.73
CA MET A 108 6.22 -4.75 -12.22
C MET A 108 6.33 -5.93 -11.23
N LEU A 109 5.29 -6.16 -10.42
CA LEU A 109 5.29 -7.23 -9.40
C LEU A 109 4.59 -8.52 -9.87
N GLY A 110 4.35 -8.68 -11.17
CA GLY A 110 3.87 -9.95 -11.74
C GLY A 110 2.41 -9.96 -12.21
N GLY A 111 1.87 -8.78 -12.54
CA GLY A 111 0.62 -8.62 -13.28
C GLY A 111 -0.65 -8.71 -12.44
N GLY A 112 -0.60 -8.30 -11.17
CA GLY A 112 -1.78 -8.28 -10.30
C GLY A 112 -2.89 -7.35 -10.80
N THR A 113 -4.13 -7.56 -10.36
CA THR A 113 -5.25 -6.69 -10.73
C THR A 113 -5.24 -5.39 -9.92
N VAL A 114 -5.80 -4.31 -10.48
CA VAL A 114 -6.05 -3.05 -9.75
C VAL A 114 -7.55 -2.76 -9.82
N THR A 115 -8.20 -2.67 -8.66
CA THR A 115 -9.64 -2.44 -8.54
C THR A 115 -9.91 -1.17 -7.74
N LEU A 116 -10.81 -0.32 -8.25
CA LEU A 116 -11.24 0.92 -7.58
C LEU A 116 -12.67 0.76 -7.08
N HIS A 117 -12.89 1.06 -5.81
CA HIS A 117 -14.17 0.94 -5.11
C HIS A 117 -14.62 2.32 -4.67
N THR A 118 -15.83 2.73 -5.09
CA THR A 118 -16.42 4.03 -4.70
C THR A 118 -17.29 3.86 -3.46
N LEU A 119 -17.03 4.64 -2.41
CA LEU A 119 -17.86 4.65 -1.19
C LEU A 119 -19.32 4.98 -1.53
N GLN A 120 -20.23 4.15 -1.01
CA GLN A 120 -21.69 4.38 -1.13
C GLN A 120 -22.31 4.92 0.16
N ALA A 121 -21.84 4.46 1.33
CA ALA A 121 -22.28 4.90 2.65
C ALA A 121 -21.25 4.52 3.74
N GLY A 122 -21.14 5.29 4.82
CA GLY A 122 -20.28 4.96 5.96
C GLY A 122 -19.88 6.16 6.81
N PHE A 123 -19.04 5.92 7.82
CA PHE A 123 -18.37 6.95 8.62
C PHE A 123 -16.98 6.46 9.05
N SER A 124 -16.06 7.37 9.33
CA SER A 124 -14.78 7.07 9.95
C SER A 124 -14.53 7.99 11.14
N ARG A 125 -13.78 7.50 12.14
CA ARG A 125 -13.24 8.32 13.25
C ARG A 125 -11.72 8.49 13.11
N LEU A 126 -11.21 8.26 11.91
CA LEU A 126 -9.81 8.45 11.60
C LEU A 126 -9.54 9.95 11.62
N HIS A 127 -8.72 10.37 12.57
CA HIS A 127 -8.22 11.74 12.58
C HIS A 127 -6.91 11.75 11.79
N PRO A 128 -6.78 12.59 10.76
CA PRO A 128 -5.47 12.81 10.16
C PRO A 128 -4.49 13.28 11.25
N PRO A 129 -3.21 12.89 11.17
CA PRO A 129 -2.19 13.35 12.11
C PRO A 129 -2.20 14.87 12.18
N ARG A 130 -2.30 15.44 13.39
CA ARG A 130 -2.26 16.90 13.58
C ARG A 130 -0.80 17.33 13.58
N TYR A 131 -0.38 18.03 12.54
CA TYR A 131 0.88 18.78 12.55
C TYR A 131 0.66 20.14 13.20
N GLY A 132 1.63 20.57 14.02
CA GLY A 132 1.54 21.69 14.95
C GLY A 132 1.00 23.00 14.37
N ALA A 133 0.33 23.77 15.23
CA ALA A 133 -0.04 25.17 15.02
C ALA A 133 1.18 26.09 15.06
#